data_AF-A0A1V0PYV1-F1
#
_entry.id   AF-A0A1V0PYV1-F1
#
_cell.length_a   1.000
_cell.length_b   1.000
_cell.length_c   1.000
_cell.angle_alpha   90.00
_cell.angle_beta   90.00
_cell.angle_gamma   90.00
#
_symmetry.space_group_name_H-M   'P 1'
#
loop_
_entity.id
_entity.type
_entity.pdbx_description
1 polymer ?
#
loop_
_entity_poly.entity_id
_entity_poly.type
_entity_poly.pdbx_seq_one_letter_code
_entity_poly.pdbx_strand_id
1 'polypeptide(L)'
;MAAILGAGTIGGGWAARFALMGWQVRVFDPAPEAIARLQQVLDNARRAMPGLYDTPLLPEGEVVVVETISKAVTGADWIQESVSERLDLKRTLYQKVQEHCGRDAILASSTAGFTPSALRGQGGHGGPVLVAHPVNPVYLLPLVELVATRDTPATLIRRARGVLTGIGMVPLPVRHEIDGHIATRLLETVRREALWLVKDDIATTGEIDEAIRLGIGLSWAQMGVFESGRIDGGEPGKADFQSRVGSSLAAPWSHLIDVPDLTEDLARKIADQSEAQSGARSVAELERQRDTNLVGVLRALKWTGAEAGAHLNAHDAGAEAEVIDITRPIATQDRAVPLDWTDYNGHMTESRYLYAFADATDRFMEIIGCDADYIATGGSYFTAETHIRHLAEVHAGAKFRVETICLNGAGKKMHLFHQMYSGDTLLATGEHLLLHVSLETRRSAPPAPKIAQRLGEIATAHANLPRPDGVGRAVCQRPGT
;
A
#
# COMPACT_ATOMS: atom_id res chain seq x y z
N MET A 1 -14.48 -14.65 -5.24
CA MET A 1 -15.23 -13.46 -5.71
C MET A 1 -15.73 -12.65 -4.52
N ALA A 2 -15.73 -11.32 -4.62
CA ALA A 2 -16.22 -10.41 -3.58
C ALA A 2 -17.51 -9.71 -4.01
N ALA A 3 -18.41 -9.46 -3.06
CA ALA A 3 -19.60 -8.65 -3.22
C ALA A 3 -19.51 -7.40 -2.33
N ILE A 4 -19.72 -6.23 -2.91
CA ILE A 4 -19.67 -4.95 -2.20
C ILE A 4 -21.06 -4.31 -2.22
N LEU A 5 -21.59 -3.98 -1.05
CA LEU A 5 -22.91 -3.38 -0.88
C LEU A 5 -22.73 -1.92 -0.46
N GLY A 6 -22.94 -1.00 -1.40
CA GLY A 6 -22.61 0.43 -1.29
C GLY A 6 -21.36 0.79 -2.09
N ALA A 7 -21.47 1.79 -2.96
CA ALA A 7 -20.44 2.27 -3.88
C ALA A 7 -19.95 3.69 -3.53
N GLY A 8 -20.14 4.11 -2.28
CA GLY A 8 -19.51 5.32 -1.73
C GLY A 8 -17.99 5.15 -1.55
N THR A 9 -17.32 6.12 -0.92
CA THR A 9 -15.85 6.16 -0.77
C THR A 9 -15.26 4.84 -0.22
N ILE A 10 -15.81 4.32 0.87
CA ILE A 10 -15.30 3.08 1.50
C ILE A 10 -15.62 1.84 0.66
N GLY A 11 -16.84 1.74 0.14
CA GLY A 11 -17.25 0.60 -0.69
C GLY A 11 -16.49 0.54 -2.01
N GLY A 12 -16.34 1.67 -2.70
CA GLY A 12 -15.48 1.79 -3.88
C GLY A 12 -14.03 1.45 -3.57
N GLY A 13 -13.54 1.84 -2.39
CA GLY A 13 -12.19 1.49 -1.94
C GLY A 13 -11.99 -0.02 -1.75
N TRP A 14 -12.96 -0.72 -1.16
CA TRP A 14 -12.95 -2.18 -1.09
C TRP A 14 -13.05 -2.83 -2.46
N ALA A 15 -13.94 -2.34 -3.33
CA ALA A 15 -14.07 -2.84 -4.69
C ALA A 15 -12.74 -2.75 -5.44
N ALA A 16 -12.07 -1.60 -5.38
CA ALA A 16 -10.75 -1.40 -5.96
C ALA A 16 -9.69 -2.32 -5.36
N ARG A 17 -9.66 -2.45 -4.02
CA ARG A 17 -8.68 -3.31 -3.33
C ARG A 17 -8.81 -4.78 -3.75
N PHE A 18 -10.01 -5.31 -3.78
CA PHE A 18 -10.26 -6.69 -4.22
C PHE A 18 -9.92 -6.87 -5.71
N ALA A 19 -10.39 -5.96 -6.58
CA ALA A 19 -10.18 -6.04 -8.02
C ALA A 19 -8.69 -6.00 -8.40
N LEU A 20 -7.93 -5.05 -7.85
CA LEU A 20 -6.49 -4.92 -8.10
C LEU A 20 -5.67 -6.09 -7.54
N MET A 21 -6.26 -6.89 -6.64
CA MET A 21 -5.70 -8.14 -6.13
C MET A 21 -6.28 -9.38 -6.82
N GLY A 22 -6.85 -9.21 -8.02
CA GLY A 22 -7.30 -10.30 -8.89
C GLY A 22 -8.66 -10.91 -8.56
N TRP A 23 -9.40 -10.34 -7.61
CA TRP A 23 -10.74 -10.84 -7.29
C TRP A 23 -11.77 -10.27 -8.27
N GLN A 24 -12.64 -11.13 -8.76
CA GLN A 24 -13.90 -10.69 -9.39
C GLN A 24 -14.76 -9.99 -8.35
N VAL A 25 -15.33 -8.83 -8.69
CA VAL A 25 -16.09 -7.97 -7.77
C VAL A 25 -17.47 -7.66 -8.34
N ARG A 26 -18.51 -7.88 -7.55
CA ARG A 26 -19.86 -7.38 -7.83
C ARG A 26 -20.21 -6.27 -6.87
N VAL A 27 -20.72 -5.16 -7.40
CA VAL A 27 -21.11 -3.99 -6.59
C VAL A 27 -22.61 -3.77 -6.73
N PHE A 28 -23.31 -3.61 -5.61
CA PHE A 28 -24.69 -3.16 -5.59
C PHE A 28 -24.79 -1.83 -4.85
N ASP A 29 -25.42 -0.85 -5.47
CA ASP A 29 -25.79 0.41 -4.85
C ASP A 29 -27.10 0.92 -5.49
N PRO A 30 -28.11 1.35 -4.70
CA PRO A 30 -29.37 1.81 -5.25
C PRO A 30 -29.29 3.21 -5.91
N ALA A 31 -28.23 3.97 -5.68
CA ALA A 31 -28.12 5.35 -6.14
C ALA A 31 -27.66 5.42 -7.62
N PRO A 32 -28.33 6.22 -8.48
CA PRO A 32 -27.97 6.34 -9.90
C PRO A 32 -26.52 6.78 -10.15
N GLU A 33 -25.99 7.65 -9.28
CA GLU A 33 -24.64 8.20 -9.37
C GLU A 33 -23.55 7.29 -8.76
N ALA A 34 -23.91 6.08 -8.32
CA ALA A 34 -22.98 5.08 -7.79
C ALA A 34 -21.88 4.69 -8.79
N ILE A 35 -22.23 4.50 -10.06
CA ILE A 35 -21.28 4.07 -11.11
C ILE A 35 -20.18 5.12 -11.30
N ALA A 36 -20.56 6.39 -11.42
CA ALA A 36 -19.60 7.48 -11.60
C ALA A 36 -18.65 7.61 -10.41
N ARG A 37 -19.17 7.52 -9.18
CA ARG A 37 -18.36 7.54 -7.95
C ARG A 37 -17.42 6.34 -7.85
N LEU A 38 -17.92 5.14 -8.14
CA LEU A 38 -17.11 3.92 -8.16
C LEU A 38 -15.96 4.04 -9.17
N GLN A 39 -16.24 4.53 -10.37
CA GLN A 39 -15.22 4.72 -11.40
C GLN A 39 -14.12 5.69 -10.94
N GLN A 40 -14.48 6.81 -10.33
CA GLN A 40 -13.51 7.76 -9.79
C GLN A 40 -12.58 7.12 -8.74
N VAL A 41 -13.14 6.30 -7.83
CA VAL A 41 -12.34 5.59 -6.83
C VAL A 41 -11.43 4.53 -7.47
N LEU A 42 -11.94 3.77 -8.45
CA LEU A 42 -11.15 2.80 -9.19
C LEU A 42 -9.99 3.46 -9.95
N ASP A 43 -10.23 4.60 -10.59
CA ASP A 43 -9.19 5.33 -11.34
C ASP A 43 -8.10 5.86 -10.40
N ASN A 44 -8.48 6.39 -9.23
CA ASN A 44 -7.52 6.80 -8.20
C ASN A 44 -6.71 5.61 -7.68
N ALA A 45 -7.35 4.47 -7.43
CA ALA A 45 -6.69 3.26 -6.95
C ALA A 45 -5.73 2.66 -7.99
N ARG A 46 -6.14 2.56 -9.26
CA ARG A 46 -5.30 2.11 -10.39
C ARG A 46 -4.08 2.98 -10.56
N ARG A 47 -4.20 4.27 -10.32
CA ARG A 47 -3.08 5.21 -10.35
C ARG A 47 -2.11 5.00 -9.18
N ALA A 48 -2.62 4.83 -7.96
CA ALA A 48 -1.82 4.92 -6.74
C ALA A 48 -1.33 3.58 -6.17
N MET A 49 -2.22 2.59 -6.06
CA MET A 49 -1.94 1.34 -5.34
C MET A 49 -0.84 0.49 -6.00
N PRO A 50 -0.78 0.33 -7.34
CA PRO A 50 0.27 -0.47 -7.96
C PRO A 50 1.69 -0.01 -7.64
N GLY A 51 1.91 1.29 -7.41
CA GLY A 51 3.23 1.83 -7.05
C GLY A 51 3.76 1.41 -5.66
N LEU A 52 2.95 0.73 -4.84
CA LEU A 52 3.35 0.22 -3.53
C LEU A 52 4.11 -1.11 -3.60
N TYR A 53 3.92 -1.87 -4.68
CA TYR A 53 4.39 -3.24 -4.84
C TYR A 53 5.58 -3.26 -5.81
N ASP A 54 6.62 -4.01 -5.46
CA ASP A 54 7.81 -4.17 -6.32
C ASP A 54 7.74 -5.46 -7.17
N THR A 55 6.71 -6.27 -6.95
CA THR A 55 6.34 -7.44 -7.76
C THR A 55 5.11 -7.15 -8.61
N PRO A 56 4.90 -7.91 -9.72
CA PRO A 56 3.73 -7.71 -10.56
C PRO A 56 2.46 -8.03 -9.78
N LEU A 57 1.51 -7.11 -9.80
CA LEU A 57 0.16 -7.40 -9.31
C LEU A 57 -0.51 -8.44 -10.21
N LEU A 58 -1.39 -9.22 -9.60
CA LEU A 58 -2.28 -10.13 -10.32
C LEU A 58 -3.08 -9.36 -11.39
N PRO A 59 -3.50 -10.02 -12.48
CA PRO A 59 -4.43 -9.43 -13.44
C PRO A 59 -5.66 -8.89 -12.71
N GLU A 60 -6.03 -7.64 -13.00
CA GLU A 60 -7.17 -6.99 -12.35
C GLU A 60 -8.46 -7.79 -12.59
N GLY A 61 -9.20 -8.07 -11.53
CA GLY A 61 -10.49 -8.72 -11.61
C GLY A 61 -11.58 -7.78 -12.13
N GLU A 62 -12.61 -8.33 -12.77
CA GLU A 62 -13.71 -7.54 -13.32
C GLU A 62 -14.56 -6.95 -12.20
N VAL A 63 -14.89 -5.66 -12.30
CA VAL A 63 -15.82 -4.98 -11.40
C VAL A 63 -17.13 -4.74 -12.12
N VAL A 64 -18.19 -5.42 -11.69
CA VAL A 64 -19.52 -5.36 -12.31
C VAL A 64 -20.53 -4.77 -11.34
N VAL A 65 -21.20 -3.70 -11.75
CA VAL A 65 -22.34 -3.15 -11.01
C VAL A 65 -23.59 -3.95 -11.36
N VAL A 66 -24.31 -4.42 -10.34
CA VAL A 66 -25.50 -5.27 -10.50
C VAL A 66 -26.73 -4.61 -9.87
N GLU A 67 -27.91 -4.96 -10.41
CA GLU A 67 -29.17 -4.29 -10.08
C GLU A 67 -29.80 -4.75 -8.76
N THR A 68 -29.37 -5.87 -8.19
CA THR A 68 -29.99 -6.44 -6.99
C THR A 68 -28.96 -7.02 -6.03
N ILE A 69 -29.29 -6.98 -4.73
CA ILE A 69 -28.50 -7.60 -3.66
C ILE A 69 -28.29 -9.09 -3.93
N SER A 70 -29.35 -9.80 -4.36
CA SER A 70 -29.28 -11.24 -4.67
C SER A 70 -28.23 -11.55 -5.74
N LYS A 71 -28.22 -10.80 -6.86
CA LYS A 71 -27.19 -10.94 -7.90
C LYS A 71 -25.78 -10.65 -7.37
N ALA A 72 -25.64 -9.68 -6.46
CA ALA A 72 -24.34 -9.33 -5.88
C ALA A 72 -23.77 -10.47 -5.04
N VAL A 73 -24.58 -11.03 -4.13
CA VAL A 73 -24.09 -11.95 -3.08
C VAL A 73 -24.11 -13.43 -3.47
N THR A 74 -24.85 -13.81 -4.51
CA THR A 74 -24.94 -15.21 -4.95
C THR A 74 -23.56 -15.72 -5.42
N GLY A 75 -23.04 -16.72 -4.70
CA GLY A 75 -21.73 -17.33 -4.97
C GLY A 75 -20.53 -16.48 -4.52
N ALA A 76 -20.74 -15.40 -3.75
CA ALA A 76 -19.64 -14.61 -3.21
C ALA A 76 -18.98 -15.29 -2.01
N ASP A 77 -17.65 -15.26 -1.95
CA ASP A 77 -16.87 -15.78 -0.82
C ASP A 77 -16.72 -14.73 0.28
N TRP A 78 -16.68 -13.46 -0.12
CA TRP A 78 -16.60 -12.29 0.75
C TRP A 78 -17.72 -11.31 0.40
N ILE A 79 -18.45 -10.84 1.40
CA ILE A 79 -19.52 -9.85 1.27
C ILE A 79 -19.20 -8.70 2.21
N GLN A 80 -18.91 -7.53 1.66
CA GLN A 80 -18.60 -6.31 2.39
C GLN A 80 -19.78 -5.34 2.33
N GLU A 81 -20.37 -5.05 3.47
CA GLU A 81 -21.36 -3.99 3.62
C GLU A 81 -20.68 -2.65 3.91
N SER A 82 -20.98 -1.64 3.10
CA SER A 82 -20.44 -0.27 3.18
C SER A 82 -21.52 0.79 2.90
N VAL A 83 -22.76 0.54 3.33
CA VAL A 83 -23.86 1.51 3.27
C VAL A 83 -23.78 2.52 4.41
N SER A 84 -24.63 3.54 4.37
CA SER A 84 -24.69 4.62 5.37
C SER A 84 -24.72 4.10 6.81
N GLU A 85 -24.16 4.88 7.74
CA GLU A 85 -23.99 4.52 9.15
C GLU A 85 -25.30 4.60 9.95
N ARG A 86 -26.26 3.77 9.55
CA ARG A 86 -27.61 3.66 10.10
C ARG A 86 -27.90 2.21 10.46
N LEU A 87 -28.10 1.95 11.75
CA LEU A 87 -28.21 0.57 12.27
C LEU A 87 -29.42 -0.19 11.72
N ASP A 88 -30.56 0.49 11.57
CA ASP A 88 -31.80 -0.06 10.98
C ASP A 88 -31.61 -0.49 9.52
N LEU A 89 -30.93 0.36 8.73
CA LEU A 89 -30.61 0.08 7.35
C LEU A 89 -29.67 -1.13 7.22
N LYS A 90 -28.58 -1.17 8.00
CA LYS A 90 -27.61 -2.26 7.98
C LYS A 90 -28.25 -3.60 8.38
N ARG A 91 -29.06 -3.62 9.44
CA ARG A 91 -29.82 -4.82 9.87
C ARG A 91 -30.74 -5.34 8.77
N THR A 92 -31.51 -4.44 8.15
CA THR A 92 -32.42 -4.80 7.04
C THR A 92 -31.64 -5.38 5.86
N LEU A 93 -30.47 -4.81 5.56
CA LEU A 93 -29.61 -5.30 4.49
C LEU A 93 -29.06 -6.69 4.80
N TYR A 94 -28.57 -6.97 6.02
CA TYR A 94 -28.06 -8.30 6.37
C TYR A 94 -29.11 -9.40 6.27
N GLN A 95 -30.36 -9.12 6.66
CA GLN A 95 -31.45 -10.08 6.50
C GLN A 95 -31.60 -10.49 5.02
N LYS A 96 -31.67 -9.50 4.11
CA LYS A 96 -31.76 -9.75 2.67
C LYS A 96 -30.53 -10.46 2.10
N VAL A 97 -29.34 -10.14 2.61
CA VAL A 97 -28.09 -10.80 2.19
C VAL A 97 -28.11 -12.27 2.60
N GLN A 98 -28.53 -12.58 3.82
CA GLN A 98 -28.56 -13.94 4.36
C GLN A 98 -29.57 -14.86 3.67
N GLU A 99 -30.59 -14.31 3.01
CA GLU A 99 -31.53 -15.07 2.16
C GLU A 99 -30.88 -15.62 0.89
N HIS A 100 -29.74 -15.05 0.45
CA HIS A 100 -29.14 -15.35 -0.85
C HIS A 100 -27.65 -15.72 -0.80
N CYS A 101 -26.94 -15.40 0.29
CA CYS A 101 -25.52 -15.70 0.39
C CYS A 101 -25.25 -17.19 0.64
N GLY A 102 -24.08 -17.67 0.23
CA GLY A 102 -23.62 -19.01 0.57
C GLY A 102 -23.44 -19.18 2.08
N ARG A 103 -23.64 -20.40 2.60
CA ARG A 103 -23.46 -20.72 4.02
C ARG A 103 -22.04 -20.46 4.53
N ASP A 104 -21.07 -20.56 3.64
CA ASP A 104 -19.64 -20.39 3.93
C ASP A 104 -19.11 -19.00 3.55
N ALA A 105 -19.96 -18.08 3.09
CA ALA A 105 -19.58 -16.72 2.74
C ALA A 105 -19.22 -15.92 4.00
N ILE A 106 -18.16 -15.12 3.90
CA ILE A 106 -17.77 -14.20 4.97
C ILE A 106 -18.60 -12.92 4.81
N LEU A 107 -19.47 -12.63 5.77
CA LEU A 107 -20.23 -11.40 5.83
C LEU A 107 -19.56 -10.41 6.79
N ALA A 108 -19.11 -9.27 6.26
CA ALA A 108 -18.41 -8.24 6.99
C ALA A 108 -19.03 -6.85 6.80
N SER A 109 -18.93 -6.00 7.83
CA SER A 109 -19.33 -4.59 7.78
C SER A 109 -18.12 -3.67 7.83
N SER A 110 -18.19 -2.56 7.10
CA SER A 110 -17.24 -1.44 7.19
C SER A 110 -17.58 -0.44 8.30
N THR A 111 -18.55 -0.73 9.17
CA THR A 111 -19.00 0.21 10.22
C THR A 111 -17.83 0.70 11.08
N ALA A 112 -17.80 2.01 11.32
CA ALA A 112 -16.80 2.65 12.17
C ALA A 112 -17.26 2.71 13.63
N GLY A 113 -18.56 2.52 13.89
CA GLY A 113 -19.16 2.69 15.21
C GLY A 113 -19.80 1.45 15.82
N PHE A 114 -20.56 0.67 15.05
CA PHE A 114 -21.42 -0.38 15.61
C PHE A 114 -20.67 -1.69 15.90
N THR A 115 -21.06 -2.36 16.98
CA THR A 115 -20.55 -3.69 17.30
C THR A 115 -21.16 -4.77 16.39
N PRO A 116 -20.46 -5.90 16.15
CA PRO A 116 -21.03 -7.09 15.54
C PRO A 116 -22.36 -7.54 16.17
N SER A 117 -22.48 -7.51 17.50
CA SER A 117 -23.73 -7.87 18.20
C SER A 117 -24.88 -6.90 17.88
N ALA A 118 -24.61 -5.59 17.81
CA ALA A 118 -25.60 -4.60 17.41
C ALA A 118 -26.06 -4.85 15.98
N LEU A 119 -25.14 -5.14 15.06
CA LEU A 119 -25.45 -5.44 13.66
C LEU A 119 -26.33 -6.68 13.49
N ARG A 120 -26.13 -7.74 14.29
CA ARG A 120 -26.95 -8.96 14.26
C ARG A 120 -28.38 -8.74 14.79
N GLY A 121 -28.57 -7.87 15.78
CA GLY A 121 -29.87 -7.62 16.41
C GLY A 121 -30.38 -8.75 17.31
N GLN A 122 -31.52 -8.53 17.97
CA GLN A 122 -32.13 -9.54 18.87
C GLN A 122 -32.88 -10.61 18.07
N GLY A 123 -32.60 -11.89 18.35
CA GLY A 123 -33.19 -13.03 17.65
C GLY A 123 -32.54 -13.35 16.30
N GLY A 124 -31.23 -13.11 16.14
CA GLY A 124 -30.51 -13.36 14.87
C GLY A 124 -30.49 -14.84 14.47
N HIS A 125 -31.41 -15.26 13.60
CA HIS A 125 -31.48 -16.62 13.02
C HIS A 125 -30.45 -16.86 11.90
N GLY A 126 -29.60 -15.87 11.60
CA GLY A 126 -28.56 -15.95 10.56
C GLY A 126 -27.15 -16.19 11.10
N GLY A 127 -26.25 -16.52 10.17
CA GLY A 127 -24.83 -16.73 10.45
C GLY A 127 -24.14 -15.50 11.08
N PRO A 128 -22.93 -15.69 11.63
CA PRO A 128 -22.17 -14.60 12.26
C PRO A 128 -21.86 -13.47 11.26
N VAL A 129 -21.89 -12.24 11.74
CA VAL A 129 -21.46 -11.03 11.01
C VAL A 129 -20.16 -10.54 11.67
N LEU A 130 -19.16 -10.26 10.85
CA LEU A 130 -17.91 -9.63 11.29
C LEU A 130 -17.97 -8.13 11.06
N VAL A 131 -17.15 -7.37 11.79
CA VAL A 131 -16.75 -6.04 11.34
C VAL A 131 -15.33 -6.16 10.78
N ALA A 132 -15.14 -5.66 9.57
CA ALA A 132 -13.86 -5.46 8.93
C ALA A 132 -13.75 -3.97 8.60
N HIS A 133 -13.42 -3.18 9.62
CA HIS A 133 -13.39 -1.71 9.56
C HIS A 133 -12.04 -1.26 8.97
N PRO A 134 -12.02 -0.70 7.74
CA PRO A 134 -10.80 -0.25 7.10
C PRO A 134 -10.46 1.18 7.51
N VAL A 135 -9.24 1.62 7.19
CA VAL A 135 -8.87 3.05 7.21
C VAL A 135 -8.90 3.61 5.79
N ASN A 136 -9.46 4.81 5.60
CA ASN A 136 -9.56 5.46 4.29
C ASN A 136 -8.24 6.17 3.91
N PRO A 137 -7.69 6.00 2.69
CA PRO A 137 -8.18 5.21 1.56
C PRO A 137 -7.91 3.71 1.69
N VAL A 138 -8.97 2.92 1.54
CA VAL A 138 -8.98 1.45 1.75
C VAL A 138 -7.98 0.71 0.83
N TYR A 139 -7.73 1.24 -0.37
CA TYR A 139 -6.80 0.62 -1.32
C TYR A 139 -5.32 0.88 -0.99
N LEU A 140 -4.98 1.88 -0.16
CA LEU A 140 -3.58 2.17 0.24
C LEU A 140 -3.27 1.79 1.68
N LEU A 141 -4.15 2.14 2.63
CA LEU A 141 -3.88 1.93 4.05
C LEU A 141 -4.22 0.49 4.43
N PRO A 142 -3.24 -0.31 4.90
CA PRO A 142 -3.43 -1.75 5.00
C PRO A 142 -4.24 -2.17 6.23
N LEU A 143 -4.40 -1.31 7.24
CA LEU A 143 -5.04 -1.69 8.50
C LEU A 143 -6.55 -1.98 8.33
N VAL A 144 -6.97 -3.13 8.86
CA VAL A 144 -8.39 -3.50 9.01
C VAL A 144 -8.65 -3.98 10.42
N GLU A 145 -9.48 -3.27 11.18
CA GLU A 145 -9.92 -3.75 12.49
C GLU A 145 -10.95 -4.87 12.29
N LEU A 146 -10.56 -6.07 12.68
CA LEU A 146 -11.38 -7.27 12.57
C LEU A 146 -12.03 -7.57 13.92
N VAL A 147 -13.34 -7.30 14.01
CA VAL A 147 -14.15 -7.49 15.22
C VAL A 147 -15.13 -8.63 15.01
N ALA A 148 -15.21 -9.52 16.00
CA ALA A 148 -16.11 -10.66 15.98
C ALA A 148 -16.84 -10.78 17.33
N THR A 149 -18.01 -11.41 17.32
CA THR A 149 -18.68 -11.82 18.56
C THR A 149 -18.02 -13.07 19.17
N ARG A 150 -18.25 -13.31 20.47
CA ARG A 150 -17.70 -14.48 21.18
C ARG A 150 -18.14 -15.83 20.59
N ASP A 151 -19.34 -15.89 20.01
CA ASP A 151 -19.92 -17.08 19.38
C ASP A 151 -19.48 -17.26 17.92
N THR A 152 -18.70 -16.32 17.35
CA THR A 152 -18.19 -16.45 15.98
C THR A 152 -17.17 -17.61 15.90
N PRO A 153 -17.34 -18.57 14.98
CA PRO A 153 -16.41 -19.69 14.84
C PRO A 153 -14.97 -19.23 14.53
N ALA A 154 -14.00 -19.78 15.25
CA ALA A 154 -12.57 -19.47 15.03
C ALA A 154 -12.09 -19.81 13.60
N THR A 155 -12.72 -20.79 12.95
CA THR A 155 -12.48 -21.14 11.54
C THR A 155 -12.87 -19.99 10.60
N LEU A 156 -13.99 -19.31 10.85
CA LEU A 156 -14.43 -18.17 10.06
C LEU A 156 -13.48 -16.98 10.25
N ILE A 157 -13.07 -16.69 11.49
CA ILE A 157 -12.10 -15.62 11.79
C ILE A 157 -10.77 -15.88 11.08
N ARG A 158 -10.25 -17.13 11.12
CA ARG A 158 -9.04 -17.49 10.35
C ARG A 158 -9.21 -17.30 8.86
N ARG A 159 -10.33 -17.73 8.28
CA ARG A 159 -10.61 -17.57 6.84
C ARG A 159 -10.68 -16.08 6.48
N ALA A 160 -11.36 -15.26 7.28
CA ALA A 160 -11.43 -13.83 7.07
C ALA A 160 -10.05 -13.15 7.13
N ARG A 161 -9.22 -13.51 8.12
CA ARG A 161 -7.83 -13.05 8.19
C ARG A 161 -7.03 -13.47 6.96
N GLY A 162 -7.18 -14.72 6.53
CA GLY A 162 -6.50 -15.24 5.33
C GLY A 162 -6.87 -14.47 4.06
N VAL A 163 -8.17 -14.19 3.86
CA VAL A 163 -8.63 -13.37 2.72
C VAL A 163 -8.04 -11.96 2.81
N LEU A 164 -8.17 -11.27 3.96
CA LEU A 164 -7.65 -9.92 4.15
C LEU A 164 -6.14 -9.83 3.93
N THR A 165 -5.36 -10.76 4.49
CA THR A 165 -3.91 -10.84 4.27
C THR A 165 -3.57 -11.16 2.80
N GLY A 166 -4.34 -12.04 2.15
CA GLY A 166 -4.18 -12.38 0.74
C GLY A 166 -4.39 -11.19 -0.20
N ILE A 167 -5.27 -10.25 0.15
CA ILE A 167 -5.41 -8.97 -0.57
C ILE A 167 -4.50 -7.87 -0.01
N GLY A 168 -3.46 -8.22 0.75
CA GLY A 168 -2.43 -7.34 1.29
C GLY A 168 -2.86 -6.43 2.46
N MET A 169 -4.02 -6.70 3.07
CA MET A 169 -4.48 -5.98 4.27
C MET A 169 -3.89 -6.63 5.54
N VAL A 170 -3.83 -5.85 6.62
CA VAL A 170 -3.35 -6.25 7.94
C VAL A 170 -4.57 -6.32 8.88
N PRO A 171 -5.12 -7.53 9.12
CA PRO A 171 -6.25 -7.70 10.01
C PRO A 171 -5.81 -7.59 11.48
N LEU A 172 -6.13 -6.47 12.12
CA LEU A 172 -5.92 -6.23 13.55
C LEU A 172 -7.09 -6.84 14.35
N PRO A 173 -6.88 -7.91 15.12
CA PRO A 173 -7.96 -8.51 15.90
C PRO A 173 -8.36 -7.61 17.07
N VAL A 174 -9.63 -7.22 17.13
CA VAL A 174 -10.21 -6.54 18.29
C VAL A 174 -10.75 -7.60 19.25
N ARG A 175 -10.10 -7.74 20.41
CA ARG A 175 -10.34 -8.84 21.36
C ARG A 175 -11.77 -8.86 21.92
N HIS A 176 -12.34 -7.69 22.11
CA HIS A 176 -13.69 -7.51 22.61
C HIS A 176 -14.36 -6.42 21.81
N GLU A 177 -15.56 -6.69 21.30
CA GLU A 177 -16.34 -5.66 20.63
C GLU A 177 -16.58 -4.46 21.56
N ILE A 178 -16.43 -3.27 20.99
CA ILE A 178 -16.59 -1.98 21.65
C ILE A 178 -17.06 -0.98 20.60
N ASP A 179 -17.91 -0.05 21.00
CA ASP A 179 -18.33 1.03 20.11
C ASP A 179 -17.13 1.89 19.70
N GLY A 180 -17.01 2.14 18.39
CA GLY A 180 -15.91 2.91 17.82
C GLY A 180 -14.58 2.15 17.71
N HIS A 181 -14.54 0.83 17.96
CA HIS A 181 -13.35 -0.01 17.82
C HIS A 181 -12.10 0.58 18.52
N ILE A 182 -10.89 0.43 17.98
CA ILE A 182 -9.66 1.02 18.56
C ILE A 182 -9.30 2.30 17.82
N ALA A 183 -9.15 2.24 16.50
CA ALA A 183 -8.67 3.35 15.69
C ALA A 183 -9.63 4.54 15.71
N THR A 184 -10.93 4.29 15.54
CA THR A 184 -11.94 5.37 15.58
C THR A 184 -12.00 6.03 16.95
N ARG A 185 -11.90 5.28 18.07
CA ARG A 185 -11.84 5.89 19.41
C ARG A 185 -10.63 6.83 19.60
N LEU A 186 -9.46 6.44 19.11
CA LEU A 186 -8.27 7.28 19.17
C LEU A 186 -8.43 8.54 18.30
N LEU A 187 -8.98 8.39 17.10
CA LEU A 187 -9.26 9.51 16.21
C LEU A 187 -10.29 10.48 16.80
N GLU A 188 -11.40 9.97 17.34
CA GLU A 188 -12.42 10.80 17.97
C GLU A 188 -11.89 11.54 19.20
N THR A 189 -10.94 10.95 19.93
CA THR A 189 -10.32 11.62 21.08
C THR A 189 -9.60 12.91 20.65
N VAL A 190 -8.81 12.85 19.58
CA VAL A 190 -8.13 14.02 19.01
C VAL A 190 -9.15 15.01 18.43
N ARG A 191 -10.18 14.52 17.75
CA ARG A 191 -11.22 15.38 17.16
C ARG A 191 -12.00 16.15 18.23
N ARG A 192 -12.39 15.50 19.33
CA ARG A 192 -13.14 16.16 20.41
C ARG A 192 -12.34 17.29 21.02
N GLU A 193 -11.06 17.08 21.28
CA GLU A 193 -10.18 18.12 21.79
C GLU A 193 -10.04 19.28 20.80
N ALA A 194 -9.85 18.97 19.51
CA ALA A 194 -9.80 19.99 18.46
C ALA A 194 -11.06 20.87 18.41
N LEU A 195 -12.25 20.29 18.60
CA LEU A 195 -13.50 21.05 18.63
C LEU A 195 -13.54 22.03 19.81
N TRP A 196 -13.05 21.63 20.98
CA TRP A 196 -12.94 22.53 22.14
C TRP A 196 -11.95 23.66 21.89
N LEU A 197 -10.77 23.35 21.33
CA LEU A 197 -9.76 24.36 20.99
C LEU A 197 -10.30 25.42 20.02
N VAL A 198 -11.12 25.02 19.03
CA VAL A 198 -11.79 25.96 18.11
C VAL A 198 -12.91 26.74 18.79
N LYS A 199 -13.73 26.04 19.59
CA LYS A 199 -14.87 26.67 20.28
C LYS A 199 -14.41 27.74 21.25
N ASP A 200 -13.35 27.47 22.01
CA ASP A 200 -12.85 28.35 23.06
C ASP A 200 -11.80 29.35 22.54
N ASP A 201 -11.68 29.48 21.21
CA ASP A 201 -10.78 30.43 20.53
C ASP A 201 -9.30 30.27 20.90
N ILE A 202 -8.87 29.05 21.23
CA ILE A 202 -7.47 28.72 21.53
C ILE A 202 -6.67 28.52 20.24
N ALA A 203 -7.28 27.93 19.22
CA ALA A 203 -6.65 27.70 17.91
C ALA A 203 -7.69 27.64 16.78
N THR A 204 -7.27 28.00 15.58
CA THR A 204 -8.02 27.80 14.32
C THR A 204 -7.88 26.36 13.80
N THR A 205 -8.75 25.94 12.87
CA THR A 205 -8.59 24.62 12.21
C THR A 205 -7.22 24.46 11.54
N GLY A 206 -6.69 25.53 10.96
CA GLY A 206 -5.39 25.54 10.29
C GLY A 206 -4.23 25.31 11.26
N GLU A 207 -4.21 26.00 12.40
CA GLU A 207 -3.16 25.84 13.43
C GLU A 207 -3.18 24.44 14.04
N ILE A 208 -4.37 23.89 14.30
CA ILE A 208 -4.53 22.51 14.79
C ILE A 208 -3.98 21.51 13.75
N ASP A 209 -4.34 21.70 12.49
CA ASP A 209 -3.86 20.85 11.40
C ASP A 209 -2.34 20.98 11.18
N GLU A 210 -1.74 22.14 11.40
CA GLU A 210 -0.28 22.33 11.34
C GLU A 210 0.44 21.63 12.50
N ALA A 211 -0.09 21.71 13.72
CA ALA A 211 0.45 20.98 14.86
C ALA A 211 0.49 19.46 14.60
N ILE A 212 -0.52 18.94 13.90
CA ILE A 212 -0.56 17.53 13.47
C ILE A 212 0.40 17.27 12.30
N ARG A 213 0.29 18.02 11.20
CA ARG A 213 1.03 17.77 9.95
C ARG A 213 2.53 17.99 10.07
N LEU A 214 2.96 18.96 10.88
CA LEU A 214 4.38 19.33 11.05
C LEU A 214 5.00 18.70 12.31
N GLY A 215 4.18 18.13 13.19
CA GLY A 215 4.62 17.57 14.48
C GLY A 215 4.21 16.11 14.63
N ILE A 216 3.18 15.87 15.44
CA ILE A 216 2.84 14.53 15.98
C ILE A 216 2.46 13.51 14.90
N GLY A 217 1.83 13.95 13.80
CA GLY A 217 1.40 13.06 12.73
C GLY A 217 2.57 12.39 12.00
N LEU A 218 3.70 13.09 11.83
CA LEU A 218 4.91 12.51 11.22
C LEU A 218 5.54 11.45 12.12
N SER A 219 5.55 11.68 13.44
CA SER A 219 6.04 10.70 14.42
C SER A 219 5.18 9.44 14.42
N TRP A 220 3.85 9.61 14.41
CA TRP A 220 2.90 8.49 14.42
C TRP A 220 2.86 7.67 13.13
N ALA A 221 3.25 8.27 12.00
CA ALA A 221 3.29 7.56 10.72
C ALA A 221 4.31 6.42 10.71
N GLN A 222 5.41 6.56 11.47
CA GLN A 222 6.49 5.57 11.52
C GLN A 222 6.55 4.76 12.82
N MET A 223 5.90 5.21 13.90
CA MET A 223 5.98 4.56 15.20
C MET A 223 4.76 4.88 16.08
N GLY A 224 4.21 3.87 16.77
CA GLY A 224 3.01 4.03 17.58
C GLY A 224 3.25 4.76 18.91
N VAL A 225 2.19 5.30 19.52
CA VAL A 225 2.22 6.13 20.75
C VAL A 225 3.07 5.53 21.89
N PHE A 226 2.99 4.21 22.10
CA PHE A 226 3.75 3.56 23.17
C PHE A 226 5.23 3.34 22.86
N GLU A 227 5.61 3.30 21.60
CA GLU A 227 7.00 3.19 21.16
C GLU A 227 7.64 4.58 21.10
N SER A 228 6.91 5.59 20.63
CA SER A 228 7.31 7.00 20.78
C SER A 228 7.61 7.34 22.24
N GLY A 229 6.71 7.01 23.16
CA GLY A 229 6.94 7.22 24.60
C GLY A 229 8.11 6.42 25.18
N ARG A 230 8.54 5.31 24.53
CA ARG A 230 9.77 4.61 24.92
C ARG A 230 11.01 5.40 24.57
N ILE A 231 11.04 6.02 23.38
CA ILE A 231 12.16 6.87 22.94
C ILE A 231 12.24 8.12 23.80
N ASP A 232 11.09 8.77 24.04
CA ASP A 232 10.99 9.97 24.89
C ASP A 232 11.40 9.69 26.34
N GLY A 233 11.28 8.42 26.78
CA GLY A 233 11.72 7.96 28.09
C GLY A 233 13.23 7.78 28.27
N GLY A 234 14.01 7.73 27.18
CA GLY A 234 15.45 7.44 27.20
C GLY A 234 15.81 6.00 27.58
N GLU A 235 17.10 5.73 27.82
CA GLU A 235 17.62 4.40 28.19
C GLU A 235 16.95 3.73 29.41
N PRO A 236 16.51 4.47 30.46
CA PRO A 236 15.73 3.88 31.56
C PRO A 236 14.38 3.27 31.13
N GLY A 237 13.88 3.63 29.93
CA GLY A 237 12.73 3.00 29.29
C GLY A 237 11.35 3.47 29.76
N LYS A 238 10.31 2.66 29.45
CA LYS A 238 8.89 3.01 29.60
C LYS A 238 8.45 3.33 31.04
N ALA A 239 9.05 2.71 32.05
CA ALA A 239 8.66 2.88 33.45
C ALA A 239 8.93 4.31 33.97
N ASP A 240 9.99 4.93 33.46
CA ASP A 240 10.43 6.27 33.84
C ASP A 240 9.67 7.36 33.03
N PHE A 241 9.29 7.07 31.78
CA PHE A 241 8.33 7.92 31.05
C PHE A 241 6.94 7.93 31.71
N GLN A 242 6.42 6.75 32.07
CA GLN A 242 5.10 6.63 32.70
C GLN A 242 5.05 7.32 34.07
N SER A 243 6.13 7.31 34.85
CA SER A 243 6.18 8.01 36.15
C SER A 243 6.15 9.54 35.98
N ARG A 244 6.86 10.08 34.99
CA ARG A 244 6.85 11.51 34.65
C ARG A 244 5.52 11.96 34.07
N VAL A 245 5.01 11.24 33.06
CA VAL A 245 3.75 11.57 32.38
C VAL A 245 2.53 11.31 33.28
N GLY A 246 2.60 10.35 34.19
CA GLY A 246 1.51 10.09 35.15
C GLY A 246 1.11 11.32 35.96
N SER A 247 2.08 12.17 36.35
CA SER A 247 1.79 13.43 37.04
C SER A 247 1.19 14.52 36.15
N SER A 248 1.52 14.56 34.86
CA SER A 248 0.95 15.53 33.92
C SER A 248 -0.44 15.14 33.43
N LEU A 249 -0.76 13.84 33.37
CA LEU A 249 -2.11 13.33 33.06
C LEU A 249 -3.14 13.68 34.14
N ALA A 250 -2.71 14.02 35.36
CA ALA A 250 -3.60 14.50 36.41
C ALA A 250 -3.96 16.00 36.25
N ALA A 251 -3.26 16.73 35.38
CA ALA A 251 -3.56 18.12 35.12
C ALA A 251 -4.77 18.26 34.17
N PRO A 252 -5.65 19.25 34.37
CA PRO A 252 -6.89 19.39 33.61
C PRO A 252 -6.65 20.05 32.25
N TRP A 253 -5.68 19.57 31.47
CA TRP A 253 -5.28 20.17 30.19
C TRP A 253 -6.22 19.87 29.02
N SER A 254 -7.17 18.93 29.17
CA SER A 254 -7.98 18.42 28.05
C SER A 254 -9.41 18.08 28.45
N HIS A 255 -10.31 18.12 27.46
CA HIS A 255 -11.74 17.86 27.57
C HIS A 255 -12.14 16.49 26.98
N LEU A 256 -11.35 15.44 27.25
CA LEU A 256 -11.41 14.15 26.55
C LEU A 256 -12.77 13.43 26.60
N ILE A 257 -13.55 13.65 27.66
CA ILE A 257 -14.84 12.98 27.87
C ILE A 257 -16.05 13.81 27.41
N ASP A 258 -15.83 15.08 27.07
CA ASP A 258 -16.90 16.03 26.74
C ASP A 258 -16.86 16.40 25.26
N VAL A 259 -17.99 16.83 24.71
CA VAL A 259 -18.10 17.28 23.32
C VAL A 259 -18.84 18.61 23.34
N PRO A 260 -18.33 19.66 22.67
CA PRO A 260 -19.06 20.91 22.64
C PRO A 260 -20.38 20.73 21.89
N ASP A 261 -21.40 21.48 22.30
CA ASP A 261 -22.64 21.58 21.53
C ASP A 261 -22.29 22.10 20.12
N LEU A 262 -22.55 21.27 19.10
CA LEU A 262 -22.38 21.61 17.68
C LEU A 262 -23.48 22.58 17.24
N THR A 263 -23.44 23.79 17.79
CA THR A 263 -24.33 24.90 17.41
C THR A 263 -24.14 25.26 15.95
N GLU A 264 -25.16 25.88 15.34
CA GLU A 264 -25.07 26.38 13.96
C GLU A 264 -23.89 27.35 13.78
N ASP A 265 -23.58 28.15 14.81
CA ASP A 265 -22.45 29.08 14.81
C ASP A 265 -21.10 28.35 14.82
N LEU A 266 -20.93 27.34 15.68
CA LEU A 266 -19.69 26.56 15.70
C LEU A 266 -19.51 25.76 14.40
N ALA A 267 -20.57 25.17 13.87
CA ALA A 267 -20.55 24.45 12.60
C ALA A 267 -20.17 25.37 11.43
N ARG A 268 -20.76 26.58 11.35
CA ARG A 268 -20.37 27.60 10.35
C ARG A 268 -18.91 28.02 10.51
N LYS A 269 -18.48 28.32 11.75
CA LYS A 269 -17.09 28.71 12.03
C LYS A 269 -16.09 27.67 11.52
N ILE A 270 -16.33 26.39 11.78
CA ILE A 270 -15.47 25.30 11.31
C ILE A 270 -15.51 25.19 9.77
N ALA A 271 -16.69 25.29 9.17
CA ALA A 271 -16.84 25.23 7.72
C ALA A 271 -16.09 26.37 7.03
N ASP A 272 -16.30 27.61 7.46
CA ASP A 272 -15.64 28.80 6.90
C ASP A 272 -14.11 28.72 7.03
N GLN A 273 -13.61 28.28 8.19
CA GLN A 273 -12.16 28.08 8.39
C GLN A 273 -11.60 26.95 7.52
N SER A 274 -12.32 25.85 7.37
CA SER A 274 -11.92 24.71 6.53
C SER A 274 -11.90 25.06 5.03
N GLU A 275 -12.88 25.83 4.57
CA GLU A 275 -12.93 26.35 3.19
C GLU A 275 -11.79 27.31 2.93
N ALA A 276 -11.55 28.27 3.83
CA ALA A 276 -10.43 29.21 3.73
C ALA A 276 -9.07 28.49 3.67
N GLN A 277 -8.90 27.43 4.47
CA GLN A 277 -7.68 26.61 4.50
C GLN A 277 -7.48 25.80 3.21
N SER A 278 -8.55 25.22 2.66
CA SER A 278 -8.49 24.42 1.43
C SER A 278 -8.25 25.27 0.18
N GLY A 279 -8.59 26.56 0.25
CA GLY A 279 -8.45 27.52 -0.84
C GLY A 279 -9.29 27.12 -2.05
N ALA A 280 -8.72 27.19 -3.25
CA ALA A 280 -9.41 26.87 -4.51
C ALA A 280 -9.37 25.38 -4.91
N ARG A 281 -8.82 24.50 -4.06
CA ARG A 281 -8.63 23.07 -4.43
C ARG A 281 -9.92 22.29 -4.23
N SER A 282 -10.26 21.48 -5.22
CA SER A 282 -11.36 20.52 -5.14
C SER A 282 -11.00 19.32 -4.25
N VAL A 283 -12.01 18.63 -3.71
CA VAL A 283 -11.84 17.39 -2.94
C VAL A 283 -11.04 16.34 -3.73
N ALA A 284 -11.32 16.18 -5.02
CA ALA A 284 -10.61 15.23 -5.88
C ALA A 284 -9.11 15.56 -6.03
N GLU A 285 -8.74 16.85 -6.04
CA GLU A 285 -7.33 17.25 -6.07
C GLU A 285 -6.64 16.98 -4.73
N LEU A 286 -7.33 17.23 -3.62
CA LEU A 286 -6.83 16.92 -2.28
C LEU A 286 -6.65 15.41 -2.08
N GLU A 287 -7.59 14.59 -2.57
CA GLU A 287 -7.47 13.13 -2.54
C GLU A 287 -6.28 12.63 -3.36
N ARG A 288 -6.11 13.14 -4.59
CA ARG A 288 -4.96 12.76 -5.43
C ARG A 288 -3.63 13.15 -4.79
N GLN A 289 -3.56 14.33 -4.18
CA GLN A 289 -2.38 14.78 -3.44
C GLN A 289 -2.11 13.87 -2.24
N ARG A 290 -3.14 13.57 -1.44
CA ARG A 290 -3.05 12.68 -0.27
C ARG A 290 -2.51 11.32 -0.70
N ASP A 291 -3.07 10.72 -1.74
CA ASP A 291 -2.68 9.40 -2.21
C ASP A 291 -1.23 9.36 -2.70
N THR A 292 -0.79 10.40 -3.45
CA THR A 292 0.62 10.54 -3.85
C THR A 292 1.54 10.61 -2.62
N ASN A 293 1.18 11.40 -1.61
CA ASN A 293 1.97 11.53 -0.39
C ASN A 293 1.99 10.22 0.41
N LEU A 294 0.85 9.53 0.54
CA LEU A 294 0.75 8.25 1.23
C LEU A 294 1.59 7.18 0.56
N VAL A 295 1.63 7.12 -0.78
CA VAL A 295 2.52 6.21 -1.52
C VAL A 295 3.99 6.51 -1.18
N GLY A 296 4.40 7.78 -1.17
CA GLY A 296 5.76 8.17 -0.79
C GLY A 296 6.12 7.76 0.64
N VAL A 297 5.23 8.00 1.61
CA VAL A 297 5.43 7.62 3.03
C VAL A 297 5.53 6.09 3.16
N LEU A 298 4.59 5.34 2.57
CA LEU A 298 4.59 3.88 2.64
C LEU A 298 5.84 3.27 1.99
N ARG A 299 6.31 3.82 0.87
CA ARG A 299 7.56 3.38 0.22
C ARG A 299 8.80 3.72 1.06
N ALA A 300 8.83 4.86 1.74
CA ALA A 300 9.90 5.18 2.67
C ALA A 300 9.97 4.19 3.84
N LEU A 301 8.81 3.81 4.41
CA LEU A 301 8.73 2.77 5.44
C LEU A 301 9.11 1.39 4.90
N LYS A 302 8.74 1.11 3.63
CA LYS A 302 9.09 -0.14 2.96
C LYS A 302 10.59 -0.30 2.80
N TRP A 303 11.28 0.78 2.42
CA TRP A 303 12.74 0.80 2.27
C TRP A 303 13.47 0.48 3.58
N THR A 304 12.99 0.98 4.72
CA THR A 304 13.57 0.67 6.04
C THR A 304 13.06 -0.63 6.64
N GLY A 305 12.06 -1.27 6.01
CA GLY A 305 11.39 -2.46 6.55
C GLY A 305 10.62 -2.17 7.84
N ALA A 306 10.14 -0.95 8.04
CA ALA A 306 9.42 -0.53 9.25
C ALA A 306 7.89 -0.63 9.08
N GLU A 307 7.19 -1.04 10.14
CA GLU A 307 5.73 -1.00 10.27
C GLU A 307 4.95 -1.42 9.01
N ALA A 308 4.13 -0.52 8.43
CA ALA A 308 3.36 -0.78 7.22
C ALA A 308 4.24 -1.20 6.03
N GLY A 309 5.48 -0.70 5.96
CA GLY A 309 6.46 -1.09 4.96
C GLY A 309 6.93 -2.53 5.10
N ALA A 310 7.12 -3.03 6.32
CA ALA A 310 7.45 -4.44 6.58
C ALA A 310 6.35 -5.37 6.05
N HIS A 311 5.08 -4.97 6.19
CA HIS A 311 3.94 -5.71 5.68
C HIS A 311 3.88 -5.72 4.14
N LEU A 312 4.22 -4.61 3.49
CA LEU A 312 4.35 -4.56 2.03
C LEU A 312 5.47 -5.49 1.55
N ASN A 313 6.65 -5.46 2.18
CA ASN A 313 7.75 -6.37 1.85
C ASN A 313 7.36 -7.85 2.04
N ALA A 314 6.65 -8.18 3.12
CA ALA A 314 6.18 -9.53 3.36
C ALA A 314 5.15 -9.99 2.31
N HIS A 315 4.33 -9.07 1.79
CA HIS A 315 3.39 -9.38 0.72
C HIS A 315 4.10 -9.63 -0.61
N ASP A 316 5.07 -8.78 -0.98
CA ASP A 316 5.89 -8.96 -2.19
C ASP A 316 6.67 -10.29 -2.14
N ALA A 317 7.23 -10.64 -0.97
CA ALA A 317 7.94 -11.91 -0.78
C ALA A 317 7.02 -13.15 -0.86
N GLY A 318 5.71 -12.96 -0.70
CA GLY A 318 4.72 -14.01 -0.86
C GLY A 318 4.32 -14.30 -2.31
N ALA A 319 4.78 -13.49 -3.27
CA ALA A 319 4.58 -13.75 -4.70
C ALA A 319 5.29 -15.06 -5.11
N GLU A 320 4.66 -15.84 -5.99
CA GLU A 320 5.24 -17.10 -6.43
C GLU A 320 6.60 -16.88 -7.11
N ALA A 321 7.59 -17.69 -6.74
CA ALA A 321 8.91 -17.63 -7.35
C ALA A 321 8.82 -18.04 -8.83
N GLU A 322 9.13 -17.11 -9.72
CA GLU A 322 9.11 -17.37 -11.16
C GLU A 322 10.21 -18.36 -11.56
N VAL A 323 9.86 -19.32 -12.42
CA VAL A 323 10.85 -20.23 -13.04
C VAL A 323 11.63 -19.45 -14.09
N ILE A 324 12.92 -19.23 -13.83
CA ILE A 324 13.78 -18.43 -14.71
C ILE A 324 14.30 -19.29 -15.86
N ASP A 325 13.83 -18.97 -17.06
CA ASP A 325 14.39 -19.48 -18.31
C ASP A 325 15.57 -18.58 -18.75
N ILE A 326 16.77 -19.11 -18.63
CA ILE A 326 18.02 -18.41 -18.95
C ILE A 326 18.33 -18.36 -20.46
N THR A 327 17.49 -18.94 -21.31
CA THR A 327 17.70 -18.95 -22.78
C THR A 327 17.15 -17.71 -23.47
N ARG A 328 16.50 -16.81 -22.70
CA ARG A 328 15.91 -15.53 -23.13
C ARG A 328 16.36 -14.40 -22.19
N PRO A 329 16.19 -13.12 -22.58
CA PRO A 329 16.35 -12.01 -21.64
C PRO A 329 15.55 -12.26 -20.36
N ILE A 330 16.18 -12.06 -19.20
CA ILE A 330 15.58 -12.40 -17.91
C ILE A 330 14.74 -11.21 -17.44
N ALA A 331 13.45 -11.42 -17.18
CA ALA A 331 12.61 -10.43 -16.53
C ALA A 331 13.11 -10.24 -15.08
N THR A 332 13.76 -9.10 -14.85
CA THR A 332 14.32 -8.72 -13.54
C THR A 332 13.43 -7.76 -12.78
N GLN A 333 12.47 -7.12 -13.46
CA GLN A 333 11.39 -6.37 -12.83
C GLN A 333 10.13 -6.45 -13.67
N ASP A 334 9.00 -6.41 -12.98
CA ASP A 334 7.67 -6.17 -13.54
C ASP A 334 6.84 -5.48 -12.46
N ARG A 335 6.64 -4.16 -12.59
CA ARG A 335 5.87 -3.36 -11.61
C ARG A 335 5.33 -2.09 -12.25
N ALA A 336 4.53 -1.33 -11.50
CA ALA A 336 4.06 -0.02 -11.95
C ALA A 336 5.05 1.09 -11.58
N VAL A 337 5.10 2.16 -12.39
CA VAL A 337 5.85 3.38 -12.07
C VAL A 337 5.24 4.02 -10.80
N PRO A 338 6.00 4.08 -9.68
CA PRO A 338 5.53 4.71 -8.45
C PRO A 338 5.23 6.20 -8.60
N LEU A 339 4.31 6.71 -7.79
CA LEU A 339 3.91 8.12 -7.85
C LEU A 339 5.04 9.09 -7.44
N ASP A 340 5.96 8.65 -6.58
CA ASP A 340 7.12 9.41 -6.11
C ASP A 340 8.33 9.35 -7.08
N TRP A 341 8.15 8.74 -8.25
CA TRP A 341 9.16 8.68 -9.30
C TRP A 341 8.96 9.72 -10.39
N THR A 342 7.81 10.38 -10.41
CA THR A 342 7.47 11.30 -11.48
C THR A 342 7.73 12.76 -11.12
N ASP A 343 8.00 13.56 -12.13
CA ASP A 343 8.10 15.01 -12.02
C ASP A 343 6.72 15.67 -11.86
N TYR A 344 6.69 17.00 -11.86
CA TYR A 344 5.47 17.80 -11.77
C TYR A 344 4.54 17.64 -12.99
N ASN A 345 5.04 17.10 -14.11
CA ASN A 345 4.24 16.78 -15.30
C ASN A 345 3.73 15.33 -15.28
N GLY A 346 4.08 14.54 -14.27
CA GLY A 346 3.71 13.14 -14.16
C GLY A 346 4.55 12.20 -15.04
N HIS A 347 5.70 12.65 -15.56
CA HIS A 347 6.65 11.80 -16.28
C HIS A 347 7.72 11.26 -15.33
N MET A 348 8.13 10.00 -15.53
CA MET A 348 9.23 9.41 -14.78
C MET A 348 10.51 10.23 -14.95
N THR A 349 11.10 10.66 -13.83
CA THR A 349 12.31 11.49 -13.82
C THR A 349 13.53 10.69 -14.27
N GLU A 350 14.50 11.33 -14.93
CA GLU A 350 15.70 10.68 -15.50
C GLU A 350 16.42 9.73 -14.52
N SER A 351 16.62 10.15 -13.27
CA SER A 351 17.33 9.39 -12.25
C SER A 351 16.60 8.10 -11.85
N ARG A 352 15.27 8.07 -12.01
CA ARG A 352 14.45 6.91 -11.66
C ARG A 352 14.58 5.77 -12.65
N TYR A 353 14.97 6.03 -13.90
CA TYR A 353 15.32 4.95 -14.83
C TYR A 353 16.59 4.24 -14.39
N LEU A 354 17.61 4.99 -13.95
CA LEU A 354 18.83 4.38 -13.39
C LEU A 354 18.54 3.63 -12.09
N TYR A 355 17.67 4.18 -11.24
CA TYR A 355 17.20 3.48 -10.05
C TYR A 355 16.51 2.15 -10.40
N ALA A 356 15.62 2.14 -11.40
CA ALA A 356 15.02 0.91 -11.89
C ALA A 356 16.08 -0.06 -12.44
N PHE A 357 17.11 0.38 -13.15
CA PHE A 357 18.19 -0.52 -13.59
C PHE A 357 19.07 -1.03 -12.45
N ALA A 358 19.24 -0.25 -11.39
CA ALA A 358 19.93 -0.70 -10.17
C ALA A 358 19.15 -1.82 -9.47
N ASP A 359 17.85 -1.63 -9.22
CA ASP A 359 16.97 -2.68 -8.66
C ASP A 359 16.98 -3.95 -9.55
N ALA A 360 17.06 -3.79 -10.88
CA ALA A 360 17.12 -4.92 -11.82
C ALA A 360 18.47 -5.65 -11.76
N THR A 361 19.54 -4.91 -11.49
CA THR A 361 20.88 -5.46 -11.23
C THR A 361 20.88 -6.26 -9.92
N ASP A 362 20.31 -5.72 -8.85
CA ASP A 362 20.20 -6.40 -7.55
C ASP A 362 19.37 -7.68 -7.68
N ARG A 363 18.25 -7.64 -8.41
CA ARG A 363 17.49 -8.85 -8.71
C ARG A 363 18.31 -9.86 -9.50
N PHE A 364 19.08 -9.44 -10.50
CA PHE A 364 19.97 -10.33 -11.23
C PHE A 364 21.04 -10.95 -10.32
N MET A 365 21.57 -10.20 -9.35
CA MET A 365 22.51 -10.70 -8.34
C MET A 365 21.88 -11.81 -7.49
N GLU A 366 20.65 -11.64 -7.03
CA GLU A 366 19.92 -12.71 -6.33
C GLU A 366 19.76 -13.97 -7.19
N ILE A 367 19.45 -13.80 -8.49
CA ILE A 367 19.25 -14.91 -9.44
C ILE A 367 20.51 -15.77 -9.61
N ILE A 368 21.70 -15.16 -9.54
CA ILE A 368 22.98 -15.89 -9.56
C ILE A 368 23.40 -16.42 -8.18
N GLY A 369 22.58 -16.19 -7.15
CA GLY A 369 22.82 -16.59 -5.76
C GLY A 369 23.69 -15.61 -4.96
N CYS A 370 23.93 -14.41 -5.47
CA CYS A 370 24.59 -13.32 -4.75
C CYS A 370 23.54 -12.56 -3.92
N ASP A 371 22.84 -13.29 -3.06
CA ASP A 371 21.77 -12.82 -2.18
C ASP A 371 22.33 -12.30 -0.84
N ALA A 372 21.44 -11.93 0.08
CA ALA A 372 21.82 -11.44 1.41
C ALA A 372 22.68 -12.45 2.20
N ASP A 373 22.41 -13.74 2.07
CA ASP A 373 23.18 -14.80 2.73
C ASP A 373 24.61 -14.86 2.17
N TYR A 374 24.77 -14.80 0.84
CA TYR A 374 26.08 -14.72 0.22
C TYR A 374 26.82 -13.43 0.59
N ILE A 375 26.14 -12.28 0.58
CA ILE A 375 26.73 -10.99 0.94
C ILE A 375 27.25 -11.02 2.38
N ALA A 376 26.53 -11.66 3.29
CA ALA A 376 26.96 -11.85 4.68
C ALA A 376 28.25 -12.67 4.81
N THR A 377 28.61 -13.49 3.81
CA THR A 377 29.90 -14.20 3.76
C THR A 377 31.07 -13.31 3.33
N GLY A 378 30.82 -12.05 2.97
CA GLY A 378 31.86 -11.06 2.68
C GLY A 378 32.20 -10.87 1.20
N GLY A 379 31.37 -11.34 0.26
CA GLY A 379 31.52 -11.13 -1.18
C GLY A 379 30.31 -10.42 -1.79
N SER A 380 30.52 -9.51 -2.74
CA SER A 380 29.42 -8.86 -3.48
C SER A 380 29.90 -8.28 -4.81
N TYR A 381 28.98 -7.85 -5.68
CA TYR A 381 29.28 -7.07 -6.88
C TYR A 381 29.03 -5.59 -6.64
N PHE A 382 29.91 -4.75 -7.17
CA PHE A 382 29.71 -3.29 -7.20
C PHE A 382 29.77 -2.78 -8.63
N THR A 383 28.87 -1.85 -8.94
CA THR A 383 28.84 -1.14 -10.21
C THR A 383 30.06 -0.24 -10.35
N ALA A 384 30.87 -0.49 -11.37
CA ALA A 384 32.04 0.29 -11.73
C ALA A 384 31.70 1.37 -12.78
N GLU A 385 30.79 1.07 -13.70
CA GLU A 385 30.37 1.99 -14.76
C GLU A 385 28.91 1.74 -15.15
N THR A 386 28.20 2.81 -15.51
CA THR A 386 26.84 2.76 -16.06
C THR A 386 26.73 3.68 -17.26
N HIS A 387 25.98 3.26 -18.27
CA HIS A 387 25.57 4.08 -19.40
C HIS A 387 24.07 3.93 -19.63
N ILE A 388 23.33 5.04 -19.65
CA ILE A 388 21.88 5.06 -19.80
C ILE A 388 21.45 5.81 -21.05
N ARG A 389 20.45 5.28 -21.75
CA ARG A 389 19.75 5.95 -22.86
C ARG A 389 18.28 6.10 -22.51
N HIS A 390 17.78 7.32 -22.53
CA HIS A 390 16.35 7.62 -22.44
C HIS A 390 15.77 7.69 -23.85
N LEU A 391 14.76 6.88 -24.15
CA LEU A 391 14.23 6.69 -25.51
C LEU A 391 12.77 7.11 -25.64
N ALA A 392 11.96 6.90 -24.60
CA ALA A 392 10.58 7.34 -24.54
C ALA A 392 10.16 7.66 -23.09
N GLU A 393 9.11 8.48 -22.96
CA GLU A 393 8.55 8.88 -21.68
C GLU A 393 7.53 7.84 -21.17
N VAL A 394 7.36 7.77 -19.84
CA VAL A 394 6.35 6.95 -19.19
C VAL A 394 5.74 7.70 -18.01
N HIS A 395 4.46 7.46 -17.74
CA HIS A 395 3.70 8.14 -16.70
C HIS A 395 3.55 7.32 -15.42
N ALA A 396 3.22 8.00 -14.33
CA ALA A 396 2.88 7.39 -13.05
C ALA A 396 1.78 6.32 -13.20
N GLY A 397 1.92 5.19 -12.50
CA GLY A 397 0.95 4.08 -12.52
C GLY A 397 1.03 3.18 -13.75
N ALA A 398 1.75 3.56 -14.81
CA ALA A 398 1.96 2.68 -15.96
C ALA A 398 2.80 1.46 -15.58
N LYS A 399 2.44 0.28 -16.09
CA LYS A 399 3.23 -0.94 -15.89
C LYS A 399 4.49 -0.89 -16.76
N PHE A 400 5.62 -1.26 -16.16
CA PHE A 400 6.86 -1.47 -16.88
C PHE A 400 7.51 -2.78 -16.48
N ARG A 401 8.29 -3.34 -17.41
CA ARG A 401 9.19 -4.46 -17.14
C ARG A 401 10.62 -4.11 -17.49
N VAL A 402 11.57 -4.72 -16.79
CA VAL A 402 13.00 -4.64 -17.15
C VAL A 402 13.49 -6.03 -17.48
N GLU A 403 13.95 -6.18 -18.72
CA GLU A 403 14.58 -7.39 -19.23
C GLU A 403 16.10 -7.21 -19.17
N THR A 404 16.81 -8.18 -18.58
CA THR A 404 18.25 -8.13 -18.35
C THR A 404 18.97 -9.21 -19.15
N ILE A 405 20.02 -8.79 -19.86
CA ILE A 405 20.90 -9.66 -20.62
C ILE A 405 22.30 -9.62 -20.00
N CYS A 406 22.84 -10.79 -19.63
CA CYS A 406 24.23 -10.92 -19.22
C CYS A 406 25.15 -10.98 -20.46
N LEU A 407 25.85 -9.88 -20.74
CA LEU A 407 26.80 -9.78 -21.85
C LEU A 407 28.15 -10.45 -21.54
N ASN A 408 28.53 -10.52 -20.27
CA ASN A 408 29.75 -11.17 -19.80
C ASN A 408 29.61 -11.58 -18.32
N GLY A 409 30.08 -12.78 -18.00
CA GLY A 409 30.08 -13.35 -16.66
C GLY A 409 31.43 -13.95 -16.22
N ALA A 410 32.53 -13.60 -16.91
CA ALA A 410 33.82 -14.25 -16.72
C ALA A 410 34.67 -13.63 -15.61
N GLY A 411 35.27 -14.50 -14.79
CA GLY A 411 36.19 -14.11 -13.71
C GLY A 411 35.48 -13.26 -12.66
N LYS A 412 35.95 -12.03 -12.46
CA LYS A 412 35.40 -11.08 -11.47
C LYS A 412 34.49 -10.01 -12.08
N LYS A 413 34.22 -10.07 -13.39
CA LYS A 413 33.43 -9.05 -14.11
C LYS A 413 32.04 -9.60 -14.39
N MET A 414 31.04 -8.75 -14.20
CA MET A 414 29.67 -8.99 -14.65
C MET A 414 29.26 -7.80 -15.51
N HIS A 415 28.85 -8.05 -16.74
CA HIS A 415 28.42 -7.01 -17.68
C HIS A 415 26.95 -7.26 -18.03
N LEU A 416 26.08 -6.34 -17.62
CA LEU A 416 24.64 -6.45 -17.80
C LEU A 416 24.16 -5.38 -18.79
N PHE A 417 23.13 -5.74 -19.55
CA PHE A 417 22.38 -4.82 -20.38
C PHE A 417 20.89 -4.94 -20.04
N HIS A 418 20.31 -3.85 -19.59
CA HIS A 418 18.92 -3.74 -19.18
C HIS A 418 18.11 -3.02 -20.26
N GLN A 419 16.91 -3.53 -20.52
CA GLN A 419 15.93 -2.92 -21.42
C GLN A 419 14.62 -2.73 -20.67
N MET A 420 14.19 -1.48 -20.53
CA MET A 420 12.94 -1.13 -19.85
C MET A 420 11.83 -0.91 -20.86
N TYR A 421 10.71 -1.60 -20.70
CA TYR A 421 9.56 -1.57 -21.61
C TYR A 421 8.27 -1.21 -20.89
N SER A 422 7.36 -0.50 -21.58
CA SER A 422 5.95 -0.39 -21.23
C SER A 422 5.12 -0.89 -22.42
N GLY A 423 4.43 -2.02 -22.25
CA GLY A 423 3.87 -2.75 -23.40
C GLY A 423 5.00 -3.14 -24.38
N ASP A 424 4.85 -2.78 -25.65
CA ASP A 424 5.88 -3.04 -26.67
C ASP A 424 6.87 -1.87 -26.86
N THR A 425 6.65 -0.76 -26.16
CA THR A 425 7.49 0.45 -26.28
C THR A 425 8.73 0.33 -25.41
N LEU A 426 9.92 0.41 -26.03
CA LEU A 426 11.19 0.52 -25.33
C LEU A 426 11.38 1.94 -24.76
N LEU A 427 11.41 2.06 -23.44
CA LEU A 427 11.49 3.32 -22.72
C LEU A 427 12.93 3.78 -22.51
N ALA A 428 13.80 2.86 -22.10
CA ALA A 428 15.20 3.15 -21.81
C ALA A 428 16.06 1.89 -21.89
N THR A 429 17.37 2.08 -22.04
CA THR A 429 18.36 1.01 -21.91
C THR A 429 19.45 1.41 -20.92
N GLY A 430 19.95 0.46 -20.12
CA GLY A 430 21.05 0.65 -19.18
C GLY A 430 22.14 -0.40 -19.37
N GLU A 431 23.38 0.00 -19.62
CA GLU A 431 24.54 -0.89 -19.71
C GLU A 431 25.39 -0.73 -18.45
N HIS A 432 25.54 -1.80 -17.68
CA HIS A 432 26.18 -1.79 -16.37
C HIS A 432 27.40 -2.73 -16.34
N LEU A 433 28.56 -2.20 -15.98
CA LEU A 433 29.74 -3.01 -15.70
C LEU A 433 29.94 -3.10 -14.19
N LEU A 434 29.92 -4.32 -13.67
CA LEU A 434 30.12 -4.64 -12.27
C LEU A 434 31.39 -5.45 -12.03
N LEU A 435 31.97 -5.26 -10.86
CA LEU A 435 33.13 -6.01 -10.37
C LEU A 435 32.77 -6.72 -9.07
N HIS A 436 33.10 -8.01 -8.99
CA HIS A 436 33.06 -8.73 -7.72
C HIS A 436 34.17 -8.23 -6.80
N VAL A 437 33.83 -8.00 -5.54
CA VAL A 437 34.64 -7.37 -4.51
C VAL A 437 34.51 -8.15 -3.20
N SER A 438 35.62 -8.29 -2.49
CA SER A 438 35.65 -8.73 -1.09
C SER A 438 35.29 -7.55 -0.19
N LEU A 439 34.28 -7.69 0.65
CA LEU A 439 33.83 -6.67 1.58
C LEU A 439 34.84 -6.43 2.72
N GLU A 440 35.64 -7.45 3.05
CA GLU A 440 36.74 -7.36 4.00
C GLU A 440 37.88 -6.49 3.45
N THR A 441 38.37 -6.79 2.25
CA THR A 441 39.54 -6.10 1.67
C THR A 441 39.19 -4.85 0.87
N ARG A 442 37.91 -4.66 0.53
CA ARG A 442 37.39 -3.63 -0.39
C ARG A 442 38.10 -3.63 -1.75
N ARG A 443 38.58 -4.80 -2.19
CA ARG A 443 39.28 -4.99 -3.47
C ARG A 443 38.57 -6.02 -4.33
N SER A 444 38.74 -5.85 -5.64
CA SER A 444 38.17 -6.78 -6.60
C SER A 444 38.80 -8.16 -6.49
N ALA A 445 37.96 -9.18 -6.31
CA ALA A 445 38.35 -10.57 -6.07
C ALA A 445 37.41 -11.52 -6.87
N PRO A 446 37.84 -12.76 -7.17
CA PRO A 446 36.94 -13.74 -7.77
C PRO A 446 35.70 -14.00 -6.89
N PRO A 447 34.51 -14.23 -7.48
CA PRO A 447 33.33 -14.70 -6.76
C PRO A 447 33.50 -16.16 -6.29
N ALA A 448 32.68 -16.58 -5.32
CA ALA A 448 32.66 -17.98 -4.90
C ALA A 448 32.27 -18.91 -6.08
N PRO A 449 32.75 -20.17 -6.10
CA PRO A 449 32.55 -21.08 -7.25
C PRO A 449 31.09 -21.24 -7.69
N LYS A 450 30.14 -21.32 -6.75
CA LYS A 450 28.70 -21.43 -7.05
C LYS A 450 28.18 -20.21 -7.83
N ILE A 451 28.57 -19.01 -7.42
CA ILE A 451 28.16 -17.75 -8.07
C ILE A 451 28.80 -17.64 -9.44
N ALA A 452 30.11 -17.94 -9.53
CA ALA A 452 30.86 -17.94 -10.78
C ALA A 452 30.25 -18.91 -11.81
N GLN A 453 29.91 -20.12 -11.38
CA GLN A 453 29.29 -21.13 -12.22
C GLN A 453 27.94 -20.65 -12.73
N ARG A 454 27.05 -20.17 -11.84
CA ARG A 454 25.71 -19.74 -12.23
C ARG A 454 25.73 -18.55 -13.17
N LEU A 455 26.58 -17.56 -12.90
CA LEU A 455 26.79 -16.41 -13.78
C LEU A 455 27.33 -16.83 -15.15
N GLY A 456 28.28 -17.77 -15.18
CA GLY A 456 28.86 -18.31 -16.42
C GLY A 456 27.85 -19.11 -17.26
N GLU A 457 26.96 -19.88 -16.64
CA GLU A 457 25.86 -20.58 -17.32
C GLU A 457 24.94 -19.58 -18.04
N ILE A 458 24.50 -18.52 -17.34
CA ILE A 458 23.62 -17.49 -17.91
C ILE A 458 24.34 -16.72 -19.02
N ALA A 459 25.58 -16.28 -18.81
CA ALA A 459 26.35 -15.57 -19.84
C ALA A 459 26.53 -16.42 -21.11
N THR A 460 26.76 -17.73 -20.94
CA THR A 460 26.89 -18.67 -22.07
C THR A 460 25.57 -18.82 -22.83
N ALA A 461 24.45 -18.93 -22.11
CA ALA A 461 23.13 -19.00 -22.74
C ALA A 461 22.81 -17.69 -23.49
N HIS A 462 23.08 -16.54 -22.88
CA HIS A 462 22.81 -15.22 -23.43
C HIS A 462 23.73 -14.84 -24.59
N ALA A 463 24.91 -15.47 -24.72
CA ALA A 463 25.80 -15.27 -25.87
C ALA A 463 25.16 -15.67 -27.21
N ASN A 464 24.11 -16.51 -27.18
CA ASN A 464 23.36 -16.92 -28.36
C ASN A 464 22.22 -15.95 -28.73
N LEU A 465 21.92 -14.95 -27.87
CA LEU A 465 20.88 -13.97 -28.13
C LEU A 465 21.36 -12.90 -29.13
N PRO A 466 20.44 -12.28 -29.89
CA PRO A 466 20.77 -11.10 -30.69
C PRO A 466 21.36 -10.00 -29.81
N ARG A 467 22.45 -9.39 -30.27
CA ARG A 467 23.07 -8.28 -29.53
C ARG A 467 22.13 -7.06 -29.53
N PRO A 468 21.70 -6.55 -28.36
CA PRO A 468 20.77 -5.42 -28.30
C PRO A 468 21.36 -4.13 -28.92
N ASP A 469 20.49 -3.27 -29.46
CA ASP A 469 20.88 -1.91 -29.83
C ASP A 469 21.27 -1.11 -28.58
N GLY A 470 22.40 -0.40 -28.65
CA GLY A 470 22.89 0.45 -27.56
C GLY A 470 24.10 -0.07 -26.81
N VAL A 471 24.40 -1.37 -26.90
CA VAL A 471 25.58 -1.96 -26.25
C VAL A 471 26.87 -1.31 -26.76
N GLY A 472 27.70 -0.83 -25.83
CA GLY A 472 28.97 -0.16 -26.10
C GLY A 472 28.84 1.28 -26.63
N ARG A 473 27.66 1.90 -26.54
CA ARG A 473 27.48 3.32 -26.85
C ARG A 473 28.15 4.18 -25.78
N ALA A 474 28.59 5.36 -26.19
CA ALA A 474 29.10 6.39 -25.29
C ALA A 474 28.34 7.70 -25.54
N VAL A 475 28.32 8.57 -24.54
CA VAL A 475 27.77 9.93 -24.67
C VAL A 475 28.64 10.72 -25.63
N CYS A 476 28.12 10.98 -26.82
CA CYS A 476 28.77 11.82 -27.83
C CYS A 476 27.72 12.63 -28.58
N GLN A 477 28.12 13.80 -29.10
CA GLN A 477 27.30 14.50 -30.08
C GLN A 477 27.33 13.69 -31.38
N ARG A 478 26.18 13.52 -32.02
CA ARG A 478 26.15 13.02 -33.40
C ARG A 478 26.99 14.00 -34.24
N PRO A 479 27.99 13.54 -35.01
CA PRO A 479 28.67 14.40 -35.96
C PRO A 479 27.60 15.07 -36.83
N GLY A 480 27.63 16.40 -36.94
CA GLY A 480 26.59 17.18 -37.61
C GLY A 480 26.28 16.62 -39.00
N THR A 481 25.00 16.37 -39.27
CA THR A 481 24.47 16.04 -40.60
C THR A 481 24.42 17.27 -41.48
#